data_AF-A0A958TNC5-F1
#
_entry.id   AF-A0A958TNC5-F1
#
_cell.length_a   1.000
_cell.length_b   1.000
_cell.length_c   1.000
_cell.angle_alpha   90.00
_cell.angle_beta   90.00
_cell.angle_gamma   90.00
#
_symmetry.space_group_name_H-M   'P 1'
#
loop_
_entity.id
_entity.type
_entity.pdbx_description
1 polymer ?
#
loop_
_entity_poly.entity_id
_entity_poly.type
_entity_poly.pdbx_seq_one_letter_code
_entity_poly.pdbx_strand_id
1 'polypeptide(L)'
;MAKLIQASDQSSKLRIVPHFGDVAMMLQLMRSKIWRELYEGSKKPYWRILVWLFAAKIEMFASASRCILRYRHGHNTTGLLMGLWVFSMIAAFNMDLVIGWLLVLIPFFSPLLVFVLDWGHLEQYLFLSIKSNLLLGFMVVSTSFQMVHVLLLKTKKGCNKDACKRGNSWLLFLLPNRFESLEIWVQTLIEPLLIVMVGLCGWWFFGDTVFLSFMVLSAISLCIQELADEMYRMYHGRI
;
A
#
# COMPACT_ATOMS: atom_id res chain seq x y z
N MET A 1 19.72 -4.22 30.06
CA MET A 1 19.80 -5.25 29.02
C MET A 1 18.42 -5.38 28.39
N ALA A 2 18.20 -4.73 27.25
CA ALA A 2 16.89 -4.73 26.60
C ALA A 2 16.53 -6.16 26.20
N LYS A 3 15.45 -6.71 26.77
CA LYS A 3 14.79 -7.89 26.22
C LYS A 3 14.35 -7.49 24.81
N LEU A 4 15.18 -7.84 23.82
CA LEU A 4 14.71 -8.09 22.47
C LEU A 4 13.60 -9.13 22.64
N ILE A 5 12.36 -8.65 22.64
CA ILE A 5 11.19 -9.49 22.45
C ILE A 5 11.51 -10.21 21.14
N GLN A 6 11.94 -11.46 21.27
CA GLN A 6 11.86 -12.44 20.21
C GLN A 6 10.43 -12.30 19.70
N ALA A 7 10.28 -11.63 18.55
CA ALA A 7 9.12 -11.77 17.70
C ALA A 7 9.15 -13.25 17.28
N SER A 8 8.63 -14.09 18.16
CA SER A 8 8.52 -15.53 18.01
C SER A 8 7.71 -15.82 16.77
N ASP A 9 8.11 -16.90 16.09
CA ASP A 9 7.45 -17.54 14.95
C ASP A 9 7.77 -17.05 13.54
N GLN A 10 9.07 -17.10 13.22
CA GLN A 10 9.56 -17.38 11.87
C GLN A 10 9.45 -18.87 11.45
N SER A 11 8.58 -19.67 12.08
CA SER A 11 8.10 -20.98 11.57
C SER A 11 6.72 -20.89 10.91
N SER A 12 6.01 -19.76 11.06
CA SER A 12 4.78 -19.48 10.32
C SER A 12 5.12 -19.09 8.88
N LYS A 13 4.40 -19.64 7.90
CA LYS A 13 4.67 -19.42 6.47
C LYS A 13 4.63 -17.92 6.16
N LEU A 14 5.62 -17.40 5.40
CA LEU A 14 5.63 -16.02 4.91
C LEU A 14 4.26 -15.68 4.28
N ARG A 15 3.63 -14.58 4.73
CA ARG A 15 2.40 -14.05 4.10
C ARG A 15 2.65 -13.80 2.62
N ILE A 16 1.62 -14.03 1.80
CA ILE A 16 1.66 -13.79 0.35
C ILE A 16 1.87 -12.30 0.07
N VAL A 17 1.20 -11.42 0.83
CA VAL A 17 1.40 -9.96 0.78
C VAL A 17 1.95 -9.48 2.14
N PRO A 18 3.22 -9.08 2.24
CA PRO A 18 3.80 -8.62 3.49
C PRO A 18 3.12 -7.36 4.02
N HIS A 19 3.30 -7.10 5.31
CA HIS A 19 3.05 -5.78 5.88
C HIS A 19 4.24 -4.85 5.54
N PHE A 20 3.95 -3.67 5.00
CA PHE A 20 4.96 -2.68 4.60
C PHE A 20 4.90 -1.40 5.46
N GLY A 21 4.90 -1.55 6.79
CA GLY A 21 5.25 -0.46 7.69
C GLY A 21 6.76 -0.21 7.69
N ASP A 22 7.21 1.00 8.04
CA ASP A 22 8.63 1.39 7.97
C ASP A 22 9.56 0.38 8.67
N VAL A 23 9.17 -0.09 9.86
CA VAL A 23 9.91 -1.10 10.63
C VAL A 23 9.86 -2.47 9.96
N ALA A 24 8.72 -2.87 9.41
CA ALA A 24 8.54 -4.15 8.73
C ALA A 24 9.34 -4.20 7.42
N MET A 25 9.40 -3.09 6.68
CA MET A 25 10.22 -2.91 5.48
C MET A 25 11.71 -3.00 5.78
N MET A 26 12.20 -2.26 6.78
CA MET A 26 13.61 -2.34 7.16
C MET A 26 13.98 -3.74 7.66
N LEU A 27 13.15 -4.36 8.49
CA LEU A 27 13.39 -5.71 9.00
C LEU A 27 13.35 -6.77 7.90
N GLN A 28 12.39 -6.69 6.96
CA GLN A 28 12.33 -7.60 5.82
C GLN A 28 13.53 -7.42 4.90
N LEU A 29 13.93 -6.18 4.59
CA LEU A 29 15.12 -5.92 3.80
C LEU A 29 16.34 -6.52 4.49
N MET A 30 16.64 -6.15 5.74
CA MET A 30 17.85 -6.60 6.43
C MET A 30 17.90 -8.11 6.73
N ARG A 31 16.75 -8.79 6.86
CA ARG A 31 16.69 -10.23 7.19
C ARG A 31 16.31 -11.12 6.01
N SER A 32 16.12 -10.56 4.82
CA SER A 32 15.73 -11.35 3.65
C SER A 32 16.85 -12.30 3.23
N LYS A 33 16.47 -13.52 2.85
CA LYS A 33 17.37 -14.48 2.16
C LYS A 33 17.91 -13.92 0.84
N ILE A 34 17.35 -12.83 0.33
CA ILE A 34 17.73 -12.17 -0.91
C ILE A 34 19.19 -11.67 -0.83
N TRP A 35 19.57 -10.95 0.24
CA TRP A 35 20.95 -10.47 0.38
C TRP A 35 21.93 -11.62 0.48
N ARG A 36 21.61 -12.62 1.31
CA ARG A 36 22.43 -13.82 1.45
C ARG A 36 22.63 -14.54 0.12
N GLU A 37 21.56 -14.74 -0.66
CA GLU A 37 21.61 -15.41 -1.96
C GLU A 37 22.30 -14.57 -3.05
N LEU A 38 22.24 -13.24 -2.97
CA LEU A 38 23.01 -12.32 -3.82
C LEU A 38 24.51 -12.43 -3.52
N TYR A 39 24.89 -12.44 -2.23
CA TYR A 39 26.28 -12.65 -1.81
C TYR A 39 26.80 -14.06 -2.14
N GLU A 40 25.94 -15.08 -2.07
CA GLU A 40 26.28 -16.47 -2.40
C GLU A 40 26.24 -16.78 -3.91
N GLY A 41 25.90 -15.82 -4.78
CA GLY A 41 25.94 -15.99 -6.25
C GLY A 41 24.90 -16.97 -6.82
N SER A 42 23.81 -17.22 -6.08
CA SER A 42 22.71 -18.10 -6.50
C SER A 42 21.97 -17.52 -7.71
N LYS A 43 21.40 -18.37 -8.59
CA LYS A 43 20.49 -17.95 -9.68
C LYS A 43 19.03 -17.78 -9.24
N LYS A 44 18.68 -18.20 -8.01
CA LYS A 44 17.33 -18.07 -7.43
C LYS A 44 16.96 -16.70 -6.82
N PRO A 45 17.86 -15.71 -6.58
CA PRO A 45 17.48 -14.47 -5.91
C PRO A 45 16.62 -13.59 -6.82
N TYR A 46 16.82 -13.62 -8.15
CA TYR A 46 16.07 -12.80 -9.10
C TYR A 46 14.56 -13.07 -9.05
N TRP A 47 14.14 -14.34 -9.01
CA TRP A 47 12.72 -14.68 -8.89
C TRP A 47 12.11 -14.18 -7.58
N ARG A 48 12.83 -14.30 -6.46
CA ARG A 48 12.36 -13.81 -5.17
C ARG A 48 12.27 -12.29 -5.11
N ILE A 49 13.21 -11.59 -5.73
CA ILE A 49 13.17 -10.14 -5.89
C ILE A 49 11.93 -9.75 -6.68
N LEU A 50 11.66 -10.40 -7.81
CA LEU A 50 10.47 -10.14 -8.63
C LEU A 50 9.16 -10.35 -7.85
N VAL A 51 9.03 -11.47 -7.13
CA VAL A 51 7.85 -11.74 -6.29
C VAL A 51 7.69 -10.67 -5.21
N TRP A 52 8.79 -10.25 -4.58
CA TRP A 52 8.74 -9.20 -3.56
C TRP A 52 8.36 -7.83 -4.13
N LEU A 53 8.88 -7.47 -5.31
CA LEU A 53 8.50 -6.24 -6.02
C LEU A 53 7.01 -6.24 -6.37
N PHE A 54 6.48 -7.37 -6.82
CA PHE A 54 5.06 -7.50 -7.13
C PHE A 54 4.18 -7.38 -5.88
N ALA A 55 4.59 -8.02 -4.76
CA ALA A 55 3.88 -7.91 -3.49
C ALA A 55 3.92 -6.47 -2.93
N ALA A 56 5.04 -5.77 -3.05
CA ALA A 56 5.15 -4.36 -2.71
C ALA A 56 4.19 -3.50 -3.56
N LYS A 57 4.08 -3.78 -4.87
CA LYS A 57 3.16 -3.06 -5.75
C LYS A 57 1.70 -3.27 -5.38
N ILE A 58 1.30 -4.50 -5.11
CA ILE A 58 -0.05 -4.81 -4.62
C ILE A 58 -0.32 -3.98 -3.36
N GLU A 59 0.60 -3.99 -2.39
CA GLU A 59 0.40 -3.21 -1.17
C GLU A 59 0.28 -1.71 -1.46
N MET A 60 1.13 -1.16 -2.33
CA MET A 60 1.10 0.26 -2.65
C MET A 60 -0.23 0.68 -3.29
N PHE A 61 -0.70 -0.08 -4.29
CA PHE A 61 -1.99 0.15 -4.93
C PHE A 61 -3.15 0.02 -3.96
N ALA A 62 -3.16 -1.01 -3.12
CA ALA A 62 -4.20 -1.20 -2.12
C ALA A 62 -4.18 -0.10 -1.06
N SER A 63 -2.98 0.31 -0.60
CA SER A 63 -2.80 1.35 0.41
C SER A 63 -3.34 2.70 -0.05
N ALA A 64 -3.24 3.02 -1.35
CA ALA A 64 -3.70 4.29 -1.91
C ALA A 64 -5.21 4.53 -1.66
N SER A 65 -6.04 3.49 -1.77
CA SER A 65 -7.48 3.59 -1.50
C SER A 65 -7.82 3.25 -0.05
N ARG A 66 -7.11 2.28 0.55
CA ARG A 66 -7.35 1.85 1.93
C ARG A 66 -7.17 2.98 2.93
N CYS A 67 -6.20 3.87 2.74
CA CYS A 67 -5.97 4.97 3.67
C CYS A 67 -7.17 5.93 3.76
N ILE A 68 -8.00 6.02 2.71
CA ILE A 68 -9.22 6.82 2.67
C ILE A 68 -10.38 6.05 3.33
N LEU A 69 -10.54 4.78 2.97
CA LEU A 69 -11.68 3.95 3.40
C LEU A 69 -11.58 3.41 4.82
N ARG A 70 -10.40 3.49 5.45
CA ARG A 70 -10.16 2.88 6.77
C ARG A 70 -9.58 3.83 7.80
N TYR A 71 -9.79 3.48 9.06
CA TYR A 71 -9.30 4.18 10.24
C TYR A 71 -8.59 3.24 11.22
N ARG A 72 -7.84 3.80 12.18
CA ARG A 72 -7.05 3.05 13.17
C ARG A 72 -6.15 2.00 12.54
N HIS A 73 -5.25 2.44 11.67
CA HIS A 73 -4.26 1.55 11.05
C HIS A 73 -3.37 0.88 12.12
N GLY A 74 -2.92 -0.35 11.84
CA GLY A 74 -1.92 -1.03 12.66
C GLY A 74 -0.52 -0.45 12.44
N HIS A 75 0.34 -0.58 13.45
CA HIS A 75 1.71 -0.03 13.43
C HIS A 75 2.58 -0.60 12.29
N ASN A 76 2.26 -1.81 11.82
CA ASN A 76 2.98 -2.46 10.73
C ASN A 76 2.33 -2.22 9.35
N THR A 77 1.21 -1.50 9.27
CA THR A 77 0.43 -1.39 8.04
C THR A 77 0.75 -0.14 7.23
N THR A 78 1.04 0.97 7.91
CA THR A 78 1.34 2.25 7.25
C THR A 78 2.48 2.97 7.97
N GLY A 79 3.29 3.68 7.22
CA GLY A 79 4.48 4.38 7.68
C GLY A 79 4.83 5.52 6.72
N LEU A 80 5.82 6.33 7.10
CA LEU A 80 6.22 7.47 6.29
C LEU A 80 6.81 7.02 4.94
N LEU A 81 7.67 6.00 4.96
CA LEU A 81 8.32 5.50 3.75
C LEU A 81 7.30 4.86 2.81
N MET A 82 6.33 4.14 3.38
CA MET A 82 5.21 3.61 2.61
C MET A 82 4.35 4.72 1.98
N GLY A 83 4.09 5.80 2.72
CA GLY A 83 3.40 6.97 2.19
C GLY A 83 4.15 7.63 1.04
N LEU A 84 5.47 7.75 1.16
CA LEU A 84 6.32 8.25 0.08
C LEU A 84 6.26 7.33 -1.14
N TRP A 85 6.33 6.01 -0.97
CA TRP A 85 6.21 5.08 -2.10
C TRP A 85 4.85 5.17 -2.80
N VAL A 86 3.76 5.22 -2.03
CA VAL A 86 2.41 5.34 -2.58
C VAL A 86 2.26 6.65 -3.34
N PHE A 87 2.69 7.78 -2.77
CA PHE A 87 2.72 9.08 -3.43
C PHE A 87 3.50 9.03 -4.75
N SER A 88 4.74 8.52 -4.69
CA SER A 88 5.62 8.32 -5.83
C SER A 88 4.97 7.49 -6.95
N MET A 89 4.26 6.43 -6.60
CA MET A 89 3.57 5.59 -7.57
C MET A 89 2.38 6.30 -8.22
N ILE A 90 1.56 7.02 -7.44
CA ILE A 90 0.43 7.78 -7.99
C ILE A 90 0.96 8.88 -8.93
N ALA A 91 1.98 9.62 -8.50
CA ALA A 91 2.63 10.64 -9.30
C ALA A 91 3.17 10.05 -10.62
N ALA A 92 3.96 8.97 -10.55
CA ALA A 92 4.51 8.33 -11.74
C ALA A 92 3.43 7.76 -12.67
N PHE A 93 2.31 7.26 -12.13
CA PHE A 93 1.18 6.77 -12.92
C PHE A 93 0.48 7.92 -13.66
N ASN A 94 0.48 9.11 -13.05
CA ASN A 94 -0.12 10.32 -13.63
C ASN A 94 0.81 11.07 -14.61
N MET A 95 2.13 10.81 -14.58
CA MET A 95 3.10 11.51 -15.44
C MET A 95 2.84 11.24 -16.94
N ASP A 96 2.83 12.30 -17.74
CA ASP A 96 2.72 12.24 -19.20
C ASP A 96 4.08 12.09 -19.91
N LEU A 97 4.86 11.10 -19.46
CA LEU A 97 6.16 10.78 -20.05
C LEU A 97 6.30 9.28 -20.22
N VAL A 98 7.00 8.86 -21.28
CA VAL A 98 7.32 7.44 -21.53
C VAL A 98 8.08 6.83 -20.36
N ILE A 99 8.96 7.61 -19.71
CA ILE A 99 9.71 7.17 -18.53
C ILE A 99 8.83 6.97 -17.30
N GLY A 100 7.63 7.57 -17.27
CA GLY A 100 6.67 7.43 -16.18
C GLY A 100 6.33 5.96 -15.90
N TRP A 101 6.14 5.15 -16.94
CA TRP A 101 5.92 3.71 -16.79
C TRP A 101 7.07 2.98 -16.10
N LEU A 102 8.31 3.35 -16.43
CA LEU A 102 9.50 2.77 -15.80
C LEU A 102 9.58 3.19 -14.31
N LEU A 103 9.25 4.44 -14.01
CA LEU A 103 9.23 4.98 -12.64
C LEU A 103 8.10 4.38 -11.80
N VAL A 104 6.94 4.08 -12.41
CA VAL A 104 5.87 3.31 -11.78
C VAL A 104 6.36 1.92 -11.40
N LEU A 105 7.23 1.28 -12.18
CA LEU A 105 7.74 -0.05 -11.89
C LEU A 105 8.87 -0.06 -10.85
N ILE A 106 9.56 1.06 -10.67
CA ILE A 106 10.72 1.20 -9.77
C ILE A 106 10.38 2.15 -8.61
N PRO A 107 9.52 1.73 -7.65
CA PRO A 107 9.04 2.60 -6.57
C PRO A 107 10.13 3.03 -5.58
N PHE A 108 11.23 2.30 -5.50
CA PHE A 108 12.30 2.55 -4.51
C PHE A 108 13.16 3.76 -4.86
N PHE A 109 13.31 4.04 -6.16
CA PHE A 109 14.13 5.16 -6.61
C PHE A 109 13.34 6.46 -6.68
N SER A 110 12.02 6.40 -6.81
CA SER A 110 11.18 7.59 -6.95
C SER A 110 11.26 8.57 -5.76
N PRO A 111 11.25 8.15 -4.48
CA PRO A 111 11.46 9.08 -3.37
C PRO A 111 12.85 9.71 -3.39
N LEU A 112 13.84 9.05 -4.00
CA LEU A 112 15.21 9.57 -4.13
C LEU A 112 15.31 10.61 -5.25
N LEU A 113 14.39 10.62 -6.21
CA LEU A 113 14.39 11.61 -7.30
C LEU A 113 14.28 13.04 -6.79
N VAL A 114 13.62 13.27 -5.64
CA VAL A 114 13.53 14.60 -5.01
C VAL A 114 14.90 15.16 -4.62
N PHE A 115 15.88 14.29 -4.37
CA PHE A 115 17.25 14.70 -4.04
C PHE A 115 18.17 14.81 -5.26
N VAL A 116 17.73 14.31 -6.42
CA VAL A 116 18.54 14.22 -7.64
C VAL A 116 18.11 15.25 -8.68
N LEU A 117 16.82 15.55 -8.75
CA LEU A 117 16.24 16.51 -9.68
C LEU A 117 16.09 17.89 -9.02
N ASP A 118 16.32 18.95 -9.78
CA ASP A 118 16.00 20.32 -9.38
C ASP A 118 14.49 20.55 -9.34
N TRP A 119 14.09 21.60 -8.62
CA TRP A 119 12.68 21.93 -8.38
C TRP A 119 11.88 22.14 -9.67
N GLY A 120 12.48 22.76 -10.70
CA GLY A 120 11.79 23.02 -11.97
C GLY A 120 11.36 21.73 -12.67
N HIS A 121 12.25 20.74 -12.70
CA HIS A 121 11.93 19.43 -13.27
C HIS A 121 10.92 18.66 -12.41
N LEU A 122 11.02 18.73 -11.08
CA LEU A 122 10.04 18.12 -10.17
C LEU A 122 8.64 18.71 -10.35
N GLU A 123 8.52 20.04 -10.43
CA GLU A 123 7.26 20.74 -10.65
C GLU A 123 6.62 20.32 -11.98
N GLN A 124 7.44 20.27 -13.03
CA GLN A 124 6.99 19.85 -14.35
C GLN A 124 6.41 18.43 -14.31
N TYR A 125 7.08 17.50 -13.64
CA TYR A 125 6.66 16.10 -13.58
C TYR A 125 5.47 15.84 -12.65
N LEU A 126 5.35 16.59 -11.55
CA LEU A 126 4.31 16.36 -10.55
C LEU A 126 3.00 17.10 -10.86
N PHE A 127 3.07 18.27 -11.52
CA PHE A 127 1.93 19.17 -11.62
C PHE A 127 1.61 19.66 -13.03
N LEU A 128 2.61 19.84 -13.91
CA LEU A 128 2.36 20.45 -15.23
C LEU A 128 2.12 19.41 -16.34
N SER A 129 2.91 18.35 -16.39
CA SER A 129 2.82 17.30 -17.41
C SER A 129 2.10 16.07 -16.87
N ILE A 130 0.80 16.22 -16.59
CA ILE A 130 -0.05 15.18 -16.01
C ILE A 130 -1.14 14.70 -16.98
N LYS A 131 -1.53 13.44 -16.85
CA LYS A 131 -2.57 12.80 -17.67
C LYS A 131 -3.98 12.96 -17.11
N SER A 132 -4.13 13.06 -15.79
CA SER A 132 -5.42 13.05 -15.10
C SER A 132 -5.47 14.04 -13.93
N ASN A 133 -6.41 14.98 -14.01
CA ASN A 133 -6.71 15.92 -12.93
C ASN A 133 -7.40 15.23 -11.75
N LEU A 134 -8.25 14.22 -12.01
CA LEU A 134 -8.89 13.45 -10.95
C LEU A 134 -7.86 12.64 -10.16
N LEU A 135 -6.88 12.04 -10.83
CA LEU A 135 -5.79 11.31 -10.18
C LEU A 135 -4.88 12.24 -9.37
N LEU A 136 -4.65 13.47 -9.85
CA LEU A 136 -3.95 14.49 -9.06
C LEU A 136 -4.72 14.82 -7.77
N GLY A 137 -6.03 15.06 -7.87
CA GLY A 137 -6.88 15.29 -6.70
C GLY A 137 -6.86 14.11 -5.73
N PHE A 138 -6.96 12.88 -6.25
CA PHE A 138 -6.86 11.65 -5.47
C PHE A 138 -5.49 11.49 -4.80
N MET A 139 -4.39 11.87 -5.47
CA MET A 139 -3.04 11.89 -4.90
C MET A 139 -2.97 12.78 -3.66
N VAL A 140 -3.52 13.99 -3.74
CA VAL A 140 -3.55 14.94 -2.61
C VAL A 140 -4.38 14.38 -1.46
N VAL A 141 -5.57 13.85 -1.74
CA VAL A 141 -6.46 13.27 -0.72
C VAL A 141 -5.81 12.06 -0.05
N SER A 142 -5.37 11.06 -0.82
CA SER A 142 -4.74 9.84 -0.31
C SER A 142 -3.50 10.14 0.53
N THR A 143 -2.64 11.06 0.09
CA THR A 143 -1.45 11.48 0.84
C THR A 143 -1.82 12.16 2.15
N SER A 144 -2.83 13.03 2.14
CA SER A 144 -3.30 13.72 3.34
C SER A 144 -3.83 12.73 4.39
N PHE A 145 -4.67 11.78 3.98
CA PHE A 145 -5.16 10.71 4.86
C PHE A 145 -4.00 9.86 5.39
N GLN A 146 -3.04 9.50 4.54
CA GLN A 146 -1.89 8.71 4.95
C GLN A 146 -1.01 9.44 5.98
N MET A 147 -0.79 10.75 5.82
CA MET A 147 -0.09 11.57 6.81
C MET A 147 -0.85 11.63 8.14
N VAL A 148 -2.18 11.79 8.11
CA VAL A 148 -3.00 11.72 9.33
C VAL A 148 -2.81 10.37 10.04
N HIS A 149 -2.85 9.25 9.31
CA HIS A 149 -2.62 7.93 9.91
C HIS A 149 -1.22 7.79 10.51
N VAL A 150 -0.18 8.29 9.82
CA VAL A 150 1.20 8.29 10.35
C VAL A 150 1.30 9.13 11.62
N LEU A 151 0.65 10.29 11.69
CA LEU A 151 0.62 11.14 12.87
C LEU A 151 -0.11 10.48 14.05
N LEU A 152 -1.24 9.82 13.79
CA LEU A 152 -2.00 9.06 14.80
C LEU A 152 -1.17 7.89 15.36
N LEU A 153 -0.42 7.19 14.50
CA LEU A 153 0.51 6.15 14.93
C LEU A 153 1.62 6.71 15.83
N LYS A 154 2.25 7.84 15.45
CA LYS A 154 3.32 8.47 16.24
C LYS A 154 2.84 8.97 17.60
N THR A 155 1.62 9.50 17.68
CA THR A 155 1.02 9.99 18.92
C THR A 155 0.41 8.87 19.79
N LYS A 156 0.44 7.61 19.32
CA LYS A 156 -0.18 6.44 19.95
C LYS A 156 -1.69 6.59 20.22
N LYS A 157 -2.34 7.60 19.65
CA LYS A 157 -3.79 7.84 19.79
C LYS A 157 -4.51 7.03 18.71
N GLY A 158 -5.30 6.04 19.12
CA GLY A 158 -6.14 5.26 18.20
C GLY A 158 -5.39 4.22 17.36
N CYS A 159 -4.17 3.81 17.73
CA CYS A 159 -3.49 2.71 17.06
C CYS A 159 -4.18 1.38 17.36
N ASN A 160 -4.38 0.54 16.34
CA ASN A 160 -4.81 -0.83 16.58
C ASN A 160 -3.67 -1.62 17.24
N LYS A 161 -3.99 -2.37 18.30
CA LYS A 161 -3.04 -3.24 19.01
C LYS A 161 -2.78 -4.54 18.26
N ASP A 162 -3.70 -4.93 17.37
CA ASP A 162 -3.52 -6.09 16.51
C ASP A 162 -2.50 -5.76 15.40
N ALA A 163 -1.34 -6.41 15.48
CA ALA A 163 -0.25 -6.28 14.52
C ALA A 163 -0.62 -6.77 13.11
N CYS A 164 -1.70 -7.56 12.98
CA CYS A 164 -2.16 -8.17 11.74
C CYS A 164 -3.25 -7.36 11.03
N LYS A 165 -3.92 -6.42 11.73
CA LYS A 165 -5.08 -5.71 11.18
C LYS A 165 -4.68 -4.44 10.44
N ARG A 166 -5.21 -4.27 9.22
CA ARG A 166 -4.83 -3.19 8.30
C ARG A 166 -5.67 -1.92 8.40
N GLY A 167 -6.39 -1.78 9.52
CA GLY A 167 -7.38 -0.73 9.75
C GLY A 167 -8.79 -1.31 9.84
N ASN A 168 -9.70 -0.53 10.42
CA ASN A 168 -11.12 -0.82 10.47
C ASN A 168 -11.83 -0.04 9.35
N SER A 169 -12.84 -0.62 8.72
CA SER A 169 -13.60 0.07 7.67
C SER A 169 -14.47 1.18 8.24
N TRP A 170 -14.48 2.37 7.63
CA TRP A 170 -15.43 3.43 7.99
C TRP A 170 -16.88 2.99 7.77
N LEU A 171 -17.13 2.11 6.79
CA LEU A 171 -18.47 1.62 6.45
C LEU A 171 -19.12 0.84 7.59
N LEU A 172 -18.31 0.24 8.47
CA LEU A 172 -18.79 -0.50 9.63
C LEU A 172 -19.29 0.41 10.75
N PHE A 173 -18.97 1.70 10.76
CA PHE A 173 -19.59 2.62 11.72
C PHE A 173 -21.10 2.75 11.52
N LEU A 174 -21.56 2.53 10.29
CA LEU A 174 -22.98 2.61 9.93
C LEU A 174 -23.73 1.30 10.19
N LEU A 175 -23.01 0.23 10.57
CA LEU A 175 -23.56 -1.11 10.76
C LEU A 175 -23.45 -1.50 12.25
N PRO A 176 -24.50 -2.09 12.86
CA PRO A 176 -24.45 -2.49 14.26
C PRO A 176 -23.34 -3.53 14.50
N ASN A 177 -22.43 -3.19 15.42
CA ASN A 177 -21.13 -3.80 15.79
C ASN A 177 -21.08 -5.30 16.17
N ARG A 178 -21.87 -6.20 15.56
CA ARG A 178 -22.00 -7.59 16.07
C ARG A 178 -21.44 -8.71 15.21
N PHE A 179 -20.87 -8.43 14.04
CA PHE A 179 -20.42 -9.50 13.14
C PHE A 179 -19.04 -9.24 12.55
N GLU A 180 -18.00 -9.88 13.11
CA GLU A 180 -16.64 -9.90 12.52
C GLU A 180 -16.64 -10.45 11.09
N SER A 181 -17.55 -11.39 10.79
CA SER A 181 -17.74 -11.91 9.43
C SER A 181 -18.17 -10.81 8.46
N LEU A 182 -18.95 -9.83 8.91
CA LEU A 182 -19.40 -8.70 8.08
C LEU A 182 -18.23 -7.78 7.71
N GLU A 183 -17.25 -7.61 8.61
CA GLU A 183 -16.07 -6.79 8.34
C GLU A 183 -15.25 -7.35 7.18
N ILE A 184 -15.06 -8.68 7.12
CA ILE A 184 -14.32 -9.34 6.03
C ILE A 184 -15.06 -9.14 4.70
N TRP A 185 -16.37 -9.33 4.67
CA TRP A 185 -17.19 -9.11 3.48
C TRP A 185 -17.13 -7.65 3.00
N VAL A 186 -17.21 -6.70 3.93
CA VAL A 186 -17.10 -5.27 3.62
C VAL A 186 -15.74 -4.96 3.01
N GLN A 187 -14.65 -5.41 3.63
CA GLN A 187 -13.28 -5.10 3.21
C GLN A 187 -12.87 -5.80 1.91
N THR A 188 -13.34 -7.03 1.69
CA THR A 188 -12.94 -7.86 0.54
C THR A 188 -13.80 -7.60 -0.71
N LEU A 189 -15.07 -7.25 -0.53
CA LEU A 189 -16.01 -7.10 -1.64
C LEU A 189 -16.53 -5.67 -1.79
N ILE A 190 -17.09 -5.10 -0.72
CA ILE A 190 -17.81 -3.81 -0.79
C ILE A 190 -16.83 -2.66 -1.03
N GLU A 191 -15.71 -2.62 -0.30
CA GLU A 191 -14.67 -1.58 -0.47
C GLU A 191 -14.08 -1.59 -1.90
N PRO A 192 -13.59 -2.73 -2.44
CA PRO A 192 -13.15 -2.79 -3.84
C PRO A 192 -14.22 -2.36 -4.84
N LEU A 193 -15.48 -2.77 -4.65
CA LEU A 193 -16.57 -2.37 -5.54
C LEU A 193 -16.80 -0.86 -5.52
N LEU A 194 -16.78 -0.24 -4.33
CA LEU A 194 -16.89 1.21 -4.18
C LEU A 194 -15.75 1.94 -4.89
N ILE A 195 -14.51 1.44 -4.80
CA ILE A 195 -13.35 1.99 -5.50
C ILE A 195 -13.58 1.93 -7.03
N VAL A 196 -14.03 0.79 -7.55
CA VAL A 196 -14.35 0.65 -8.99
C VAL A 196 -15.46 1.60 -9.40
N MET A 197 -16.52 1.74 -8.60
CA MET A 197 -17.63 2.67 -8.88
C MET A 197 -17.14 4.13 -8.95
N VAL A 198 -16.26 4.56 -8.04
CA VAL A 198 -15.66 5.90 -8.09
C VAL A 198 -14.85 6.10 -9.38
N GLY A 199 -14.06 5.10 -9.78
CA GLY A 199 -13.33 5.13 -11.05
C GLY A 199 -14.27 5.21 -12.26
N LEU A 200 -15.35 4.43 -12.27
CA LEU A 200 -16.37 4.43 -13.32
C LEU A 200 -17.10 5.77 -13.40
N CYS A 201 -17.42 6.41 -12.27
CA CYS A 201 -17.96 7.76 -12.27
C CYS A 201 -16.98 8.76 -12.89
N GLY A 202 -15.69 8.69 -12.54
CA GLY A 202 -14.66 9.53 -13.14
C GLY A 202 -14.60 9.39 -14.67
N TRP A 203 -14.67 8.15 -15.16
CA TRP A 203 -14.71 7.88 -16.60
C TRP A 203 -16.02 8.33 -17.26
N TRP A 204 -17.17 8.05 -16.66
CA TRP A 204 -18.47 8.38 -17.25
C TRP A 204 -18.71 9.89 -17.35
N PHE A 205 -18.32 10.66 -16.32
CA PHE A 205 -18.55 12.10 -16.28
C PHE A 205 -17.43 12.93 -16.91
N PHE A 206 -16.18 12.45 -16.89
CA PHE A 206 -15.02 13.24 -17.34
C PHE A 206 -14.18 12.56 -18.43
N GLY A 207 -14.53 11.34 -18.86
CA GLY A 207 -13.77 10.57 -19.85
C GLY A 207 -12.40 10.10 -19.35
N ASP A 208 -12.13 10.17 -18.03
CA ASP A 208 -10.80 9.95 -17.46
C ASP A 208 -10.45 8.46 -17.32
N THR A 209 -9.85 7.90 -18.38
CA THR A 209 -9.44 6.49 -18.45
C THR A 209 -8.26 6.15 -17.56
N VAL A 210 -7.37 7.12 -17.29
CA VAL A 210 -6.18 6.94 -16.46
C VAL A 210 -6.61 6.79 -15.00
N PHE A 211 -7.52 7.66 -14.54
CA PHE A 211 -8.11 7.55 -13.22
C PHE A 211 -8.87 6.23 -13.03
N LEU A 212 -9.71 5.84 -14.00
CA LEU A 212 -10.41 4.54 -13.95
C LEU A 212 -9.43 3.36 -13.83
N SER A 213 -8.39 3.34 -14.68
CA SER A 213 -7.39 2.28 -14.67
C SER A 213 -6.68 2.17 -13.33
N PHE A 214 -6.31 3.31 -12.74
CA PHE A 214 -5.70 3.36 -11.42
C PHE A 214 -6.65 2.81 -10.34
N MET A 215 -7.91 3.24 -10.34
CA MET A 215 -8.91 2.79 -9.36
C MET A 215 -9.19 1.29 -9.47
N VAL A 216 -9.29 0.74 -10.68
CA VAL A 216 -9.45 -0.71 -10.90
C VAL A 216 -8.25 -1.50 -10.37
N LEU A 217 -7.03 -1.06 -10.68
CA LEU A 217 -5.81 -1.70 -10.15
C LEU A 217 -5.74 -1.63 -8.62
N SER A 218 -6.14 -0.49 -8.04
CA SER A 218 -6.23 -0.32 -6.59
C SER A 218 -7.27 -1.26 -5.96
N ALA A 219 -8.44 -1.39 -6.56
CA ALA A 219 -9.51 -2.29 -6.09
C ALA A 219 -9.10 -3.77 -6.15
N ILE A 220 -8.51 -4.20 -7.28
CA ILE A 220 -7.99 -5.57 -7.44
C ILE A 220 -6.91 -5.85 -6.39
N SER A 221 -5.98 -4.91 -6.23
CA SER A 221 -4.89 -5.06 -5.25
C SER A 221 -5.42 -5.13 -3.82
N LEU A 222 -6.43 -4.33 -3.47
CA LEU A 222 -7.09 -4.38 -2.18
C LEU A 222 -7.78 -5.74 -1.96
N CYS A 223 -8.51 -6.24 -2.95
CA CYS A 223 -9.16 -7.54 -2.87
C CYS A 223 -8.16 -8.69 -2.69
N ILE A 224 -7.09 -8.72 -3.50
CA ILE A 224 -6.00 -9.72 -3.38
C ILE A 224 -5.38 -9.67 -1.99
N GLN A 225 -5.15 -8.46 -1.48
CA GLN A 225 -4.59 -8.25 -0.15
C GLN A 225 -5.48 -8.82 0.97
N GLU A 226 -6.77 -8.48 0.98
CA GLU A 226 -7.69 -8.96 2.02
C GLU A 226 -7.89 -10.48 1.95
N LEU A 227 -8.02 -11.05 0.74
CA LEU A 227 -8.08 -12.49 0.55
C LEU A 227 -6.81 -13.19 1.08
N ALA A 228 -5.64 -12.64 0.78
CA ALA A 228 -4.37 -13.20 1.25
C ALA A 228 -4.23 -13.15 2.78
N ASP A 229 -4.67 -12.05 3.41
CA ASP A 229 -4.66 -11.93 4.87
C ASP A 229 -5.67 -12.88 5.53
N GLU A 230 -6.84 -13.07 4.93
CA GLU A 230 -7.84 -14.01 5.45
C GLU A 230 -7.39 -15.47 5.29
N MET A 231 -6.82 -15.83 4.14
CA MET A 231 -6.20 -17.15 3.95
C MET A 231 -5.10 -17.41 4.99
N TYR A 232 -4.31 -16.39 5.30
CA TYR A 232 -3.27 -16.50 6.32
C TYR A 232 -3.85 -16.74 7.73
N ARG A 233 -4.90 -16.00 8.11
CA ARG A 233 -5.62 -16.17 9.38
C ARG A 233 -6.26 -17.55 9.51
N MET A 234 -6.90 -18.05 8.45
CA MET A 234 -7.49 -19.40 8.45
C MET A 234 -6.42 -20.48 8.62
N TYR A 235 -5.25 -20.32 7.99
CA TYR A 235 -4.19 -21.32 8.04
C TYR A 235 -3.43 -21.39 9.37
N HIS A 236 -3.29 -20.25 10.07
CA HIS A 236 -2.50 -20.18 11.32
C HIS A 236 -3.37 -20.16 12.59
N GLY A 237 -4.69 -20.35 12.44
CA GLY A 237 -5.65 -20.22 13.52
C GLY A 237 -5.92 -18.75 13.87
N ARG A 238 -7.13 -18.45 14.34
CA ARG A 238 -7.45 -17.15 14.95
C ARG A 238 -6.68 -17.06 16.27
N ILE A 239 -5.46 -16.52 16.24
CA ILE A 239 -4.71 -16.12 17.43
C ILE A 239 -5.40 -14.92 18.06
#